data_AF-A0A8S1HU97-F1
#
_entry.id   AF-A0A8S1HU97-F1
#
_cell.length_a   1.000
_cell.length_b   1.000
_cell.length_c   1.000
_cell.angle_alpha   90.00
_cell.angle_beta   90.00
_cell.angle_gamma   90.00
#
_symmetry.space_group_name_H-M   'P 1'
#
loop_
_entity.id
_entity.type
_entity.pdbx_description
1 polymer ?
#
loop_
_entity_poly.entity_id
_entity_poly.type
_entity_poly.pdbx_seq_one_letter_code
_entity_poly.pdbx_strand_id
1 'polypeptide(L)'
;MDLDTTGYAFKLHPNNLNFCLNYLQRIISDLGEKKMKEEKIDTQKWLTSAMLWTVQIIDHTALRKSDCTLQLFERTEAVEIVVDLLETILNAEAIFEKRCRENGPSFPEIHSNREDLIEARAKFHQRISSIPPPDRPVIPPTPRYSRIEEDPGLSRLSIIFADQMEIFNENLYGMKTTLLACLGNLVADCEKNQEAATNPPRNGLIAALQCTARPMELIIHNPLTSNWALTAIRNLTVGNRKNKEILLNLNDGPSKIINREKLLNELGVKVTRDDVTGVLRLAE
;
A
#
# COMPACT_ATOMS: atom_id res chain seq x y z
N MET A 1 -20.07 -1.37 -27.27
CA MET A 1 -20.97 -1.07 -26.13
C MET A 1 -20.96 -2.34 -25.30
N ASP A 2 -20.01 -2.44 -24.38
CA ASP A 2 -19.73 -3.71 -23.71
C ASP A 2 -20.70 -3.92 -22.55
N LEU A 3 -21.53 -4.94 -22.72
CA LEU A 3 -22.46 -5.43 -21.72
C LEU A 3 -21.68 -6.36 -20.79
N ASP A 4 -21.43 -5.89 -19.57
CA ASP A 4 -20.96 -6.74 -18.47
C ASP A 4 -22.10 -7.71 -18.08
N THR A 5 -21.75 -8.97 -17.80
CA THR A 5 -22.63 -10.12 -17.56
C THR A 5 -23.55 -10.01 -16.33
N THR A 6 -23.61 -8.85 -15.67
CA THR A 6 -24.44 -8.56 -14.50
C THR A 6 -25.65 -7.66 -14.79
N GLY A 7 -25.86 -7.24 -16.05
CA GLY A 7 -27.05 -6.47 -16.45
C GLY A 7 -27.07 -5.00 -16.01
N TYR A 8 -26.04 -4.54 -15.29
CA TYR A 8 -25.86 -3.13 -14.94
C TYR A 8 -24.74 -2.52 -15.78
N ALA A 9 -25.11 -1.75 -16.80
CA ALA A 9 -24.18 -0.89 -17.51
C ALA A 9 -23.82 0.32 -16.63
N PHE A 10 -22.83 0.17 -15.75
CA PHE A 10 -22.19 1.32 -15.13
C PHE A 10 -21.41 2.07 -16.22
N LYS A 11 -22.04 3.08 -16.82
CA LYS A 11 -21.34 4.05 -17.67
C LYS A 11 -20.47 4.92 -16.77
N LEU A 12 -19.21 4.51 -16.60
CA LEU A 12 -18.23 5.34 -15.94
C LEU A 12 -17.86 6.49 -16.87
N HIS A 13 -18.27 7.72 -16.52
CA HIS A 13 -17.96 8.90 -17.30
C HIS A 13 -16.55 9.42 -16.94
N PRO A 14 -15.74 9.93 -17.88
CA PRO A 14 -14.40 10.46 -17.56
C PRO A 14 -14.38 11.53 -16.46
N ASN A 15 -15.43 12.34 -16.37
CA ASN A 15 -15.62 13.31 -15.28
C ASN A 15 -15.65 12.65 -13.89
N ASN A 16 -16.11 11.40 -13.77
CA ASN A 16 -16.15 10.69 -12.49
C ASN A 16 -14.74 10.32 -12.02
N LEU A 17 -13.83 10.03 -12.95
CA LEU A 17 -12.45 9.70 -12.64
C LEU A 17 -11.67 10.95 -12.21
N ASN A 18 -11.84 12.06 -12.93
CA ASN A 18 -11.29 13.35 -12.53
C ASN A 18 -11.82 13.77 -11.16
N PHE A 19 -13.10 13.55 -10.90
CA PHE A 19 -13.68 13.78 -9.59
C PHE A 19 -12.99 12.93 -8.51
N CYS A 20 -12.75 11.64 -8.73
CA CYS A 20 -12.08 10.76 -7.78
C CYS A 20 -10.66 11.25 -7.45
N LEU A 21 -9.85 11.56 -8.47
CA LEU A 21 -8.48 12.06 -8.27
C LEU A 21 -8.47 13.41 -7.55
N ASN A 22 -9.30 14.36 -8.01
CA ASN A 22 -9.42 15.67 -7.37
C ASN A 22 -9.93 15.55 -5.93
N TYR A 23 -10.82 14.60 -5.65
CA TYR A 23 -11.36 14.37 -4.31
C TYR A 23 -10.29 13.84 -3.36
N LEU A 24 -9.46 12.87 -3.78
CA LEU A 24 -8.33 12.39 -2.98
C LEU A 24 -7.30 13.50 -2.72
N GLN A 25 -6.93 14.26 -3.75
CA GLN A 25 -6.03 15.41 -3.61
C GLN A 25 -6.62 16.47 -2.67
N ARG A 26 -7.92 16.73 -2.78
CA ARG A 26 -8.62 17.69 -1.95
C ARG A 26 -8.64 17.28 -0.49
N ILE A 27 -8.85 15.99 -0.20
CA ILE A 27 -8.74 15.46 1.17
C ILE A 27 -7.34 15.73 1.74
N ILE A 28 -6.29 15.37 1.01
CA ILE A 28 -4.90 15.56 1.46
C ILE A 28 -4.61 17.05 1.71
N SER A 29 -5.01 17.91 0.77
CA SER A 29 -4.84 19.36 0.87
C SER A 29 -5.62 19.97 2.04
N ASP A 30 -6.90 19.64 2.20
CA ASP A 30 -7.73 20.18 3.28
C ASP A 30 -7.27 19.69 4.68
N LEU A 31 -6.68 18.49 4.77
CA LEU A 31 -6.02 18.01 5.99
C LEU A 31 -4.76 18.83 6.29
N GLY A 32 -3.91 19.07 5.29
CA GLY A 32 -2.68 19.86 5.46
C GLY A 32 -2.96 21.32 5.87
N GLU A 33 -4.05 21.88 5.36
CA GLU A 33 -4.53 23.22 5.69
C GLU A 33 -5.38 23.28 6.97
N LYS A 34 -5.58 22.14 7.65
CA LYS A 34 -6.42 22.01 8.87
C LYS A 34 -7.85 22.55 8.68
N LYS A 35 -8.40 22.39 7.47
CA LYS A 35 -9.77 22.80 7.12
C LYS A 35 -10.80 21.74 7.48
N MET A 36 -10.37 20.49 7.63
CA MET A 36 -11.22 19.41 8.13
C MET A 36 -11.31 19.42 9.66
N LYS A 37 -12.42 18.87 10.18
CA LYS A 37 -12.64 18.63 11.61
C LYS A 37 -12.58 17.14 11.90
N GLU A 38 -11.40 16.56 11.73
CA GLU A 38 -11.11 15.13 11.87
C GLU A 38 -10.88 14.67 13.33
N GLU A 39 -11.15 15.52 14.31
CA GLU A 39 -10.97 15.22 15.74
C GLU A 39 -11.92 14.11 16.23
N LYS A 40 -13.03 13.89 15.53
CA LYS A 40 -14.01 12.85 15.87
C LYS A 40 -13.68 11.55 15.15
N ILE A 41 -13.66 10.45 15.90
CA ILE A 41 -13.44 9.08 15.38
C ILE A 41 -14.40 8.77 14.22
N ASP A 42 -15.68 9.15 14.32
CA ASP A 42 -16.65 8.89 13.24
C ASP A 42 -16.32 9.64 11.95
N THR A 43 -15.81 10.88 12.05
CA THR A 43 -15.34 11.65 10.89
C THR A 43 -14.15 10.95 10.25
N GLN A 44 -13.21 10.44 11.06
CA GLN A 44 -12.04 9.71 10.56
C GLN A 44 -12.46 8.39 9.87
N LYS A 45 -13.38 7.62 10.48
CA LYS A 45 -13.93 6.40 9.87
C LYS A 45 -14.60 6.69 8.53
N TRP A 46 -15.42 7.74 8.48
CA TRP A 46 -16.07 8.18 7.24
C TRP A 46 -15.02 8.56 6.19
N LEU A 47 -13.99 9.31 6.57
CA LEU A 47 -12.90 9.72 5.68
C LEU A 47 -12.19 8.50 5.08
N THR A 48 -11.75 7.55 5.91
CA THR A 48 -11.12 6.31 5.46
C THR A 48 -12.03 5.53 4.51
N SER A 49 -13.34 5.48 4.79
CA SER A 49 -14.32 4.79 3.92
C SER A 49 -14.45 5.48 2.56
N ALA A 50 -14.56 6.81 2.55
CA ALA A 50 -14.66 7.60 1.34
C ALA A 50 -13.41 7.45 0.46
N MET A 51 -12.22 7.45 1.07
CA MET A 51 -10.96 7.20 0.36
C MET A 51 -10.90 5.78 -0.22
N LEU A 52 -11.30 4.76 0.55
CA LEU A 52 -11.34 3.37 0.08
C LEU A 52 -12.21 3.24 -1.18
N TRP A 53 -13.46 3.75 -1.13
CA TRP A 53 -14.37 3.67 -2.28
C TRP A 53 -13.83 4.43 -3.49
N THR A 54 -13.19 5.57 -3.26
CA THR A 54 -12.57 6.35 -4.34
C THR A 54 -11.44 5.58 -5.01
N VAL A 55 -10.57 4.92 -4.22
CA VAL A 55 -9.50 4.06 -4.75
C VAL A 55 -10.08 2.85 -5.48
N GLN A 56 -11.14 2.23 -4.97
CA GLN A 56 -11.81 1.10 -5.64
C GLN A 56 -12.37 1.50 -7.01
N ILE A 57 -12.95 2.70 -7.14
CA ILE A 57 -13.41 3.22 -8.43
C ILE A 57 -12.24 3.36 -9.41
N ILE A 58 -11.11 3.94 -8.96
CA ILE A 58 -9.91 4.08 -9.80
C ILE A 58 -9.39 2.70 -10.22
N ASP A 59 -9.29 1.75 -9.29
CA ASP A 59 -8.83 0.38 -9.53
C ASP A 59 -9.70 -0.34 -10.58
N HIS A 60 -11.02 -0.34 -10.39
CA HIS A 60 -11.95 -0.95 -11.36
C HIS A 60 -11.86 -0.29 -12.73
N THR A 61 -11.57 1.01 -12.80
CA THR A 61 -11.39 1.74 -14.06
C THR A 61 -10.08 1.36 -14.74
N ALA A 62 -9.00 1.23 -13.97
CA ALA A 62 -7.69 0.82 -14.45
C ALA A 62 -7.74 -0.60 -15.06
N LEU A 63 -8.49 -1.51 -14.44
CA LEU A 63 -8.62 -2.90 -14.89
C LEU A 63 -9.37 -3.08 -16.21
N ARG A 64 -10.41 -2.28 -16.47
CA ARG A 64 -11.38 -2.51 -17.57
C ARG A 64 -10.88 -2.17 -18.97
N LYS A 65 -9.69 -1.59 -19.14
CA LYS A 65 -9.08 -1.19 -20.44
C LYS A 65 -10.09 -0.53 -21.40
N SER A 66 -10.90 0.39 -20.88
CA SER A 66 -11.90 1.18 -21.60
C SER A 66 -11.33 2.50 -22.15
N ASP A 67 -12.08 3.26 -22.95
CA ASP A 67 -11.70 4.62 -23.38
C ASP A 67 -11.40 5.56 -22.18
N CYS A 68 -12.11 5.36 -21.06
CA CYS A 68 -11.86 6.09 -19.80
C CYS A 68 -10.51 5.69 -19.17
N THR A 69 -10.04 4.47 -19.42
CA THR A 69 -8.76 3.96 -18.94
C THR A 69 -7.59 4.61 -19.68
N LEU A 70 -7.74 4.94 -20.97
CA LEU A 70 -6.70 5.67 -21.72
C LEU A 70 -6.46 7.06 -21.12
N GLN A 71 -7.53 7.80 -20.77
CA GLN A 71 -7.40 9.09 -20.11
C GLN A 71 -6.77 9.00 -18.71
N LEU A 72 -6.97 7.88 -18.02
CA LEU A 72 -6.32 7.60 -16.73
C LEU A 72 -4.82 7.35 -16.92
N PHE A 73 -4.43 6.57 -17.94
CA PHE A 73 -3.03 6.26 -18.23
C PHE A 73 -2.24 7.44 -18.79
N GLU A 74 -2.90 8.40 -19.43
CA GLU A 74 -2.25 9.65 -19.85
C GLU A 74 -1.79 10.51 -18.65
N ARG A 75 -2.36 10.27 -17.46
CA ARG A 75 -2.21 11.06 -16.25
C ARG A 75 -1.43 10.30 -15.18
N THR A 76 -0.18 10.69 -14.96
CA THR A 76 0.66 10.09 -13.92
C THR A 76 0.15 10.40 -12.51
N GLU A 77 -0.67 11.44 -12.36
CA GLU A 77 -1.25 11.89 -11.10
C GLU A 77 -2.01 10.79 -10.36
N ALA A 78 -2.66 9.87 -11.09
CA ALA A 78 -3.35 8.74 -10.47
C ALA A 78 -2.40 7.77 -9.77
N VAL A 79 -1.30 7.43 -10.44
CA VAL A 79 -0.25 6.58 -9.86
C VAL A 79 0.40 7.29 -8.68
N GLU A 80 0.70 8.57 -8.86
CA GLU A 80 1.32 9.40 -7.83
C GLU A 80 0.50 9.44 -6.54
N ILE A 81 -0.82 9.68 -6.62
CA ILE A 81 -1.73 9.66 -5.47
C ILE A 81 -1.79 8.26 -4.85
N VAL A 82 -1.90 7.20 -5.67
CA VAL A 82 -1.96 5.82 -5.16
C VAL A 82 -0.68 5.46 -4.40
N VAL A 83 0.48 5.87 -4.89
CA VAL A 83 1.77 5.68 -4.20
C VAL A 83 1.81 6.53 -2.92
N ASP A 84 1.43 7.80 -2.95
CA ASP A 84 1.40 8.66 -1.77
C ASP A 84 0.53 8.05 -0.66
N LEU A 85 -0.66 7.52 -1.01
CA LEU A 85 -1.55 6.85 -0.06
C LEU A 85 -0.98 5.54 0.47
N LEU A 86 -0.33 4.74 -0.38
CA LEU A 86 0.32 3.48 0.04
C LEU A 86 1.46 3.75 1.01
N GLU A 87 2.34 4.71 0.69
CA GLU A 87 3.43 5.15 1.57
C GLU A 87 2.89 5.73 2.88
N THR A 88 1.76 6.44 2.84
CA THR A 88 1.08 6.96 4.04
C THR A 88 0.59 5.84 4.96
N ILE A 89 0.00 4.76 4.41
CA ILE A 89 -0.40 3.60 5.20
C ILE A 89 0.83 2.94 5.82
N LEU A 90 1.90 2.73 5.07
CA LEU A 90 3.13 2.11 5.60
C LEU A 90 3.78 2.97 6.70
N ASN A 91 3.72 4.30 6.58
CA ASN A 91 4.13 5.22 7.64
C ASN A 91 3.23 5.09 8.88
N ALA A 92 1.92 4.96 8.69
CA ALA A 92 0.97 4.75 9.77
C ALA A 92 1.22 3.42 10.52
N GLU A 93 1.57 2.35 9.80
CA GLU A 93 1.97 1.06 10.39
C GLU A 93 3.20 1.21 11.29
N ALA A 94 4.19 2.00 10.85
CA ALA A 94 5.39 2.29 11.63
C ALA A 94 5.08 3.13 12.90
N ILE A 95 4.16 4.09 12.80
CA ILE A 95 3.69 4.89 13.95
C ILE A 95 2.96 3.98 14.95
N PHE A 96 2.00 3.19 14.49
CA PHE A 96 1.21 2.28 15.32
C PHE A 96 2.10 1.24 16.02
N GLU A 97 3.06 0.67 15.29
CA GLU A 97 4.03 -0.26 15.87
C GLU A 97 4.84 0.40 17.00
N LYS A 98 5.38 1.60 16.76
CA LYS A 98 6.12 2.34 17.77
C LYS A 98 5.28 2.54 19.04
N ARG A 99 4.02 2.96 18.89
CA ARG A 99 3.09 3.15 20.02
C ARG A 99 2.88 1.85 20.79
N CYS A 100 2.69 0.73 20.09
CA CYS A 100 2.51 -0.58 20.71
C CYS A 100 3.75 -1.08 21.45
N ARG A 101 4.95 -0.81 20.94
CA ARG A 101 6.22 -1.16 21.61
C ARG A 101 6.44 -0.32 22.88
N GLU A 102 6.07 0.96 22.84
CA GLU A 102 6.26 1.90 23.97
C GLU A 102 5.20 1.74 25.06
N ASN A 103 3.94 1.54 24.69
CA ASN A 103 2.79 1.57 25.61
C ASN A 103 2.10 0.22 25.80
N GLY A 104 2.55 -0.83 25.10
CA GLY A 104 1.77 -2.06 24.92
C GLY A 104 0.63 -1.87 23.92
N PRO A 105 -0.01 -2.96 23.45
CA PRO A 105 -1.14 -2.85 22.54
C PRO A 105 -2.33 -2.19 23.25
N SER A 106 -2.64 -0.94 22.89
CA SER A 106 -3.80 -0.20 23.37
C SER A 106 -4.98 -0.44 22.44
N PHE A 107 -5.98 -1.18 22.93
CA PHE A 107 -7.25 -1.38 22.22
C PHE A 107 -8.29 -0.43 22.81
N PRO A 108 -9.03 0.33 21.99
CA PRO A 108 -10.00 1.26 22.52
C PRO A 108 -11.15 0.50 23.20
N GLU A 109 -11.57 1.02 24.36
CA GLU A 109 -12.81 0.61 25.02
C GLU A 109 -14.01 1.19 24.24
N ILE A 110 -14.29 0.68 23.03
CA ILE A 110 -15.45 1.15 22.25
C ILE A 110 -16.68 0.37 22.69
N HIS A 111 -17.69 1.11 23.15
CA HIS A 111 -19.00 0.61 23.52
C HIS A 111 -19.81 0.12 22.31
N SER A 112 -19.52 -1.09 21.81
CA SER A 112 -20.43 -1.87 20.95
C SER A 112 -20.08 -3.36 21.00
N ASN A 113 -21.09 -4.20 21.25
CA ASN A 113 -21.06 -5.66 21.39
C ASN A 113 -19.74 -6.28 21.89
N ARG A 114 -19.68 -6.43 23.22
CA ARG A 114 -18.61 -7.04 23.99
C ARG A 114 -18.18 -8.43 23.48
N GLU A 115 -19.06 -9.18 22.82
CA GLU A 115 -18.78 -10.55 22.35
C GLU A 115 -17.89 -10.60 21.11
N ASP A 116 -18.15 -9.77 20.10
CA ASP A 116 -17.34 -9.72 18.86
C ASP A 116 -15.90 -9.26 19.13
N LEU A 117 -15.75 -8.31 20.07
CA LEU A 117 -14.45 -7.83 20.55
C LEU A 117 -13.71 -8.87 21.40
N ILE A 118 -14.42 -9.63 22.25
CA ILE A 118 -13.81 -10.72 23.01
C ILE A 118 -13.34 -11.82 22.05
N GLU A 119 -14.11 -12.13 21.00
CA GLU A 119 -13.71 -13.10 19.99
C GLU A 119 -12.53 -12.61 19.14
N ALA A 120 -12.51 -11.35 18.72
CA ALA A 120 -11.36 -10.73 18.04
C ALA A 120 -10.11 -10.69 18.93
N ARG A 121 -10.29 -10.32 20.21
CA ARG A 121 -9.22 -10.32 21.24
C ARG A 121 -8.70 -11.72 21.51
N ALA A 122 -9.57 -12.72 21.61
CA ALA A 122 -9.20 -14.12 21.84
C ALA A 122 -8.46 -14.70 20.62
N LYS A 123 -8.96 -14.45 19.40
CA LYS A 123 -8.28 -14.87 18.16
C LYS A 123 -6.90 -14.21 18.00
N PHE A 124 -6.77 -12.94 18.38
CA PHE A 124 -5.49 -12.21 18.33
C PHE A 124 -4.50 -12.71 19.39
N HIS A 125 -4.93 -12.85 20.66
CA HIS A 125 -4.08 -13.39 21.73
C HIS A 125 -3.68 -14.84 21.46
N GLN A 126 -4.59 -15.67 20.93
CA GLN A 126 -4.30 -17.05 20.53
C GLN A 126 -3.28 -17.10 19.39
N ARG A 127 -3.37 -16.17 18.41
CA ARG A 127 -2.36 -16.04 17.35
C ARG A 127 -1.00 -15.65 17.93
N ILE A 128 -0.91 -14.62 18.77
CA ILE A 128 0.37 -14.17 19.35
C ILE A 128 0.99 -15.22 20.27
N SER A 129 0.19 -15.86 21.13
CA SER A 129 0.68 -16.89 22.07
C SER A 129 1.06 -18.23 21.41
N SER A 130 0.58 -18.50 20.18
CA SER A 130 0.93 -19.71 19.42
C SER A 130 2.22 -19.59 18.61
N ILE A 131 2.86 -18.42 18.60
CA ILE A 131 4.07 -18.15 17.82
C ILE A 131 5.30 -18.40 18.72
N PRO A 132 6.14 -19.40 18.43
CA PRO A 132 7.36 -19.65 19.20
C PRO A 132 8.41 -18.55 18.98
N PRO A 133 9.13 -18.08 20.02
CA PRO A 133 10.24 -17.13 19.90
C PRO A 133 11.55 -17.85 19.47
N PRO A 134 12.60 -17.13 19.02
CA PRO A 134 12.88 -16.75 17.65
C PRO A 134 14.02 -17.59 17.04
N ASP A 135 13.74 -18.36 15.99
CA ASP A 135 14.76 -18.86 15.05
C ASP A 135 14.76 -18.05 13.73
N ARG A 136 14.06 -16.91 13.71
CA ARG A 136 13.68 -16.21 12.47
C ARG A 136 14.23 -14.78 12.46
N PRO A 137 14.65 -14.27 11.29
CA PRO A 137 15.23 -12.94 11.17
C PRO A 137 14.27 -11.85 11.64
N VAL A 138 14.81 -10.91 12.41
CA VAL A 138 14.11 -9.73 12.93
C VAL A 138 13.62 -8.88 11.77
N ILE A 139 12.33 -8.57 11.76
CA ILE A 139 11.73 -7.61 10.81
C ILE A 139 12.42 -6.27 11.07
N PRO A 140 13.12 -5.68 10.09
CA PRO A 140 13.69 -4.36 10.28
C PRO A 140 12.56 -3.34 10.38
N PRO A 141 12.80 -2.22 11.09
CA PRO A 141 11.82 -1.15 11.15
C PRO A 141 11.46 -0.71 9.72
N THR A 142 10.16 -0.58 9.44
CA THR A 142 9.66 0.01 8.20
C THR A 142 10.34 1.36 8.03
N PRO A 143 11.03 1.62 6.90
CA PRO A 143 11.70 2.89 6.71
C PRO A 143 10.65 4.00 6.75
N ARG A 144 10.91 5.02 7.56
CA ARG A 144 10.08 6.21 7.59
C ARG A 144 10.19 6.89 6.24
N TYR A 145 9.04 7.16 5.64
CA TYR A 145 8.99 7.98 4.45
C TYR A 145 9.13 9.43 4.90
N SER A 146 10.35 9.96 4.94
CA SER A 146 10.63 11.34 5.37
C SER A 146 9.73 12.36 4.66
N ARG A 147 9.44 12.12 3.38
CA ARG A 147 8.48 12.88 2.59
C ARG A 147 7.07 12.92 3.22
N ILE A 148 6.57 11.80 3.72
CA ILE A 148 5.26 11.74 4.38
C ILE A 148 5.28 12.57 5.67
N GLU A 149 6.39 12.59 6.40
CA GLU A 149 6.52 13.43 7.60
C GLU A 149 6.62 14.93 7.26
N GLU A 150 7.23 15.28 6.13
CA GLU A 150 7.42 16.66 5.64
C GLU A 150 6.16 17.25 5.00
N ASP A 151 5.31 16.42 4.36
CA ASP A 151 4.04 16.86 3.79
C ASP A 151 2.95 16.98 4.88
N PRO A 152 2.39 18.17 5.16
CA PRO A 152 1.43 18.36 6.25
C PRO A 152 0.16 17.51 6.11
N GLY A 153 -0.31 17.29 4.87
CA GLY A 153 -1.53 16.54 4.59
C GLY A 153 -1.31 15.05 4.76
N LEU A 154 -0.25 14.51 4.16
CA LEU A 154 0.11 13.09 4.27
C LEU A 154 0.54 12.73 5.68
N SER A 155 1.28 13.61 6.37
CA SER A 155 1.67 13.45 7.77
C SER A 155 0.42 13.32 8.66
N ARG A 156 -0.53 14.25 8.51
CA ARG A 156 -1.80 14.20 9.24
C ARG A 156 -2.61 12.96 8.93
N LEU A 157 -2.68 12.58 7.66
CA LEU A 157 -3.37 11.37 7.22
C LEU A 157 -2.74 10.10 7.80
N SER A 158 -1.41 10.04 7.90
CA SER A 158 -0.71 8.90 8.50
C SER A 158 -1.02 8.75 9.99
N ILE A 159 -1.19 9.85 10.72
CA ILE A 159 -1.64 9.84 12.12
C ILE A 159 -3.07 9.31 12.22
N ILE A 160 -3.98 9.82 11.37
CA ILE A 160 -5.37 9.33 11.33
C ILE A 160 -5.38 7.83 11.05
N PHE A 161 -4.63 7.35 10.06
CA PHE A 161 -4.56 5.92 9.76
C PHE A 161 -4.00 5.12 10.94
N ALA A 162 -3.00 5.61 11.66
CA ALA A 162 -2.48 4.93 12.85
C ALA A 162 -3.55 4.84 13.96
N ASP A 163 -4.29 5.92 14.21
CA ASP A 163 -5.41 5.94 15.16
C ASP A 163 -6.52 4.96 14.72
N GLN A 164 -6.79 4.87 13.41
CA GLN A 164 -7.77 3.95 12.84
C GLN A 164 -7.34 2.47 12.93
N MET A 165 -6.03 2.19 12.93
CA MET A 165 -5.49 0.84 13.19
C MET A 165 -5.70 0.43 14.64
N GLU A 166 -5.52 1.34 15.61
CA GLU A 166 -5.78 1.08 17.04
C GLU A 166 -7.22 0.64 17.27
N ILE A 167 -8.16 1.22 16.53
CA ILE A 167 -9.59 0.91 16.66
C ILE A 167 -10.11 -0.17 15.71
N PHE A 168 -9.22 -0.88 15.01
CA PHE A 168 -9.56 -1.94 14.06
C PHE A 168 -10.54 -1.53 12.95
N ASN A 169 -10.29 -0.40 12.29
CA ASN A 169 -11.10 -0.03 11.12
C ASN A 169 -10.84 -0.97 9.93
N GLU A 170 -11.80 -1.85 9.63
CA GLU A 170 -11.76 -2.80 8.53
C GLU A 170 -11.51 -2.17 7.16
N ASN A 171 -12.01 -0.95 6.93
CA ASN A 171 -11.82 -0.27 5.66
C ASN A 171 -10.35 0.10 5.42
N LEU A 172 -9.59 0.41 6.49
CA LEU A 172 -8.17 0.68 6.37
C LEU A 172 -7.39 -0.60 6.00
N TYR A 173 -7.77 -1.74 6.58
CA TYR A 173 -7.15 -3.03 6.26
C TYR A 173 -7.41 -3.45 4.80
N GLY A 174 -8.60 -3.16 4.27
CA GLY A 174 -8.92 -3.35 2.86
C GLY A 174 -8.18 -2.39 1.93
N MET A 175 -7.99 -1.14 2.36
CA MET A 175 -7.43 -0.07 1.54
C MET A 175 -6.01 -0.37 1.05
N LYS A 176 -5.14 -0.92 1.90
CA LYS A 176 -3.77 -1.28 1.48
C LYS A 176 -3.77 -2.28 0.32
N THR A 177 -4.61 -3.31 0.40
CA THR A 177 -4.72 -4.31 -0.68
C THR A 177 -5.30 -3.69 -1.95
N THR A 178 -6.32 -2.85 -1.83
CA THR A 178 -6.89 -2.13 -2.98
C THR A 178 -5.87 -1.19 -3.62
N LEU A 179 -5.05 -0.48 -2.84
CA LEU A 179 -3.99 0.39 -3.36
C LEU A 179 -2.92 -0.41 -4.13
N LEU A 180 -2.53 -1.59 -3.66
CA LEU A 180 -1.59 -2.45 -4.37
C LEU A 180 -2.18 -3.00 -5.67
N ALA A 181 -3.44 -3.42 -5.66
CA ALA A 181 -4.15 -3.84 -6.87
C ALA A 181 -4.25 -2.68 -7.88
N CYS A 182 -4.66 -1.51 -7.40
CA CYS A 182 -4.77 -0.28 -8.19
C CYS A 182 -3.43 0.12 -8.80
N LEU A 183 -2.36 0.13 -8.01
CA LEU A 183 -1.00 0.40 -8.49
C LEU A 183 -0.60 -0.59 -9.59
N GLY A 184 -0.79 -1.88 -9.36
CA GLY A 184 -0.50 -2.92 -10.35
C GLY A 184 -1.27 -2.73 -11.65
N ASN A 185 -2.54 -2.36 -11.59
CA ASN A 185 -3.38 -2.10 -12.76
C ASN A 185 -2.97 -0.81 -13.49
N LEU A 186 -2.64 0.25 -12.76
CA LEU A 186 -2.24 1.54 -13.32
C LEU A 186 -0.89 1.53 -14.05
N VAL A 187 0.01 0.62 -13.64
CA VAL A 187 1.36 0.51 -14.24
C VAL A 187 1.47 -0.66 -15.22
N ALA A 188 0.42 -1.48 -15.36
CA ALA A 188 0.38 -2.56 -16.34
C ALA A 188 0.45 -1.99 -17.77
N ASP A 189 1.44 -2.43 -18.53
CA ASP A 189 1.66 -2.03 -19.93
C ASP A 189 1.82 -0.51 -20.14
N CYS A 190 2.19 0.27 -19.12
CA CYS A 190 2.31 1.73 -19.19
C CYS A 190 3.65 2.24 -18.62
N GLU A 191 4.66 2.41 -19.47
CA GLU A 191 6.01 2.83 -19.06
C GLU A 191 6.02 4.18 -18.34
N LYS A 192 5.25 5.16 -18.83
CA LYS A 192 5.12 6.48 -18.19
C LYS A 192 4.66 6.37 -16.73
N ASN A 193 3.70 5.48 -16.47
CA ASN A 193 3.17 5.23 -15.13
C ASN A 193 4.13 4.41 -14.27
N GLN A 194 4.86 3.45 -14.85
CA GLN A 194 5.93 2.73 -14.17
C GLN A 194 7.04 3.68 -13.70
N GLU A 195 7.42 4.65 -14.52
CA GLU A 195 8.41 5.69 -14.16
C GLU A 195 7.84 6.64 -13.11
N ALA A 196 6.60 7.11 -13.25
CA ALA A 196 5.98 8.00 -12.28
C ALA A 196 5.85 7.37 -10.87
N ALA A 197 5.62 6.06 -10.79
CA ALA A 197 5.56 5.33 -9.54
C ALA A 197 6.90 5.31 -8.77
N THR A 198 8.02 5.41 -9.48
CA THR A 198 9.38 5.26 -8.91
C THR A 198 10.23 6.52 -9.03
N ASN A 199 9.72 7.57 -9.67
CA ASN A 199 10.38 8.86 -9.77
C ASN A 199 10.41 9.55 -8.40
N PRO A 200 11.59 10.00 -7.93
CA PRO A 200 11.71 10.76 -6.70
C PRO A 200 10.76 11.98 -6.71
N PRO A 201 10.10 12.28 -5.57
CA PRO A 201 10.38 11.73 -4.24
C PRO A 201 9.63 10.42 -3.90
N ARG A 202 8.90 9.82 -4.84
CA ARG A 202 8.09 8.60 -4.61
C ARG A 202 8.92 7.34 -4.81
N ASN A 203 8.60 6.29 -4.06
CA ASN A 203 9.27 4.99 -4.14
C ASN A 203 8.25 3.84 -4.13
N GLY A 204 7.29 3.88 -5.07
CA GLY A 204 6.19 2.91 -5.16
C GLY A 204 6.66 1.45 -5.28
N LEU A 205 7.81 1.21 -5.92
CA LEU A 205 8.42 -0.12 -5.99
C LEU A 205 8.89 -0.62 -4.61
N ILE A 206 9.49 0.25 -3.80
CA ILE A 206 9.93 -0.08 -2.44
C ILE A 206 8.73 -0.24 -1.51
N ALA A 207 7.71 0.60 -1.65
CA ALA A 207 6.46 0.47 -0.92
C ALA A 207 5.76 -0.88 -1.21
N ALA A 208 5.68 -1.27 -2.49
CA ALA A 208 5.14 -2.57 -2.87
C ALA A 208 5.99 -3.73 -2.32
N LEU A 209 7.33 -3.63 -2.37
CA LEU A 209 8.22 -4.63 -1.77
C LEU A 209 8.00 -4.82 -0.28
N GLN A 210 7.83 -3.75 0.48
CA GLN A 210 7.54 -3.85 1.92
C GLN A 210 6.23 -4.61 2.20
N CYS A 211 5.26 -4.51 1.29
CA CYS A 211 4.00 -5.25 1.39
C CYS A 211 4.14 -6.75 1.06
N THR A 212 5.27 -7.20 0.51
CA THR A 212 5.59 -8.64 0.35
C THR A 212 6.17 -9.25 1.61
N ALA A 213 6.72 -8.42 2.51
CA ALA A 213 7.23 -8.89 3.78
C ALA A 213 6.08 -9.43 4.64
N ARG A 214 6.42 -10.36 5.54
CA ARG A 214 5.43 -10.93 6.45
C ARG A 214 4.82 -9.78 7.29
N PRO A 215 3.48 -9.76 7.44
CA PRO A 215 2.79 -8.91 8.40
C PRO A 215 3.52 -8.83 9.73
N MET A 216 3.66 -7.63 10.29
CA MET A 216 4.07 -7.51 11.68
C MET A 216 2.98 -8.12 12.56
N GLU A 217 3.40 -8.78 13.64
CA GLU A 217 2.52 -9.63 14.48
C GLU A 217 1.32 -8.87 15.06
N LEU A 218 1.42 -7.55 15.15
CA LEU A 218 0.41 -6.66 15.71
C LEU A 218 -0.56 -6.07 14.67
N ILE A 219 -0.30 -6.24 13.38
CA ILE A 219 -1.11 -5.64 12.32
C ILE A 219 -1.99 -6.71 11.69
N ILE A 220 -3.27 -6.41 11.51
CA ILE A 220 -4.17 -7.27 10.74
C ILE A 220 -3.94 -6.99 9.25
N HIS A 221 -3.57 -8.01 8.49
CA HIS A 221 -3.39 -7.90 7.05
C HIS A 221 -4.43 -8.74 6.31
N ASN A 222 -4.89 -8.22 5.18
CA ASN A 222 -5.62 -9.02 4.21
C ASN A 222 -4.67 -10.09 3.61
N PRO A 223 -5.08 -11.38 3.56
CA PRO A 223 -4.25 -12.47 3.06
C PRO A 223 -3.80 -12.29 1.59
N LEU A 224 -4.48 -11.45 0.82
CA LEU A 224 -4.16 -11.17 -0.58
C LEU A 224 -3.13 -10.04 -0.76
N THR A 225 -2.75 -9.33 0.31
CA THR A 225 -1.82 -8.18 0.25
C THR A 225 -0.52 -8.56 -0.45
N SER A 226 0.12 -9.66 -0.04
CA SER A 226 1.40 -10.08 -0.61
C SER A 226 1.29 -10.49 -2.07
N ASN A 227 0.17 -11.09 -2.48
CA ASN A 227 -0.07 -11.45 -3.88
C ASN A 227 -0.22 -10.22 -4.75
N TRP A 228 -1.01 -9.23 -4.31
CA TRP A 228 -1.15 -7.97 -5.04
C TRP A 228 0.13 -7.14 -5.04
N ALA A 229 0.91 -7.19 -3.97
CA ALA A 229 2.25 -6.59 -3.93
C ALA A 229 3.18 -7.20 -4.98
N LEU A 230 3.24 -8.55 -5.08
CA LEU A 230 4.02 -9.23 -6.10
C LEU A 230 3.54 -8.88 -7.52
N THR A 231 2.23 -8.82 -7.74
CA THR A 231 1.65 -8.39 -9.02
C THR A 231 2.07 -6.96 -9.37
N ALA A 232 1.98 -6.02 -8.42
CA ALA A 232 2.41 -4.63 -8.63
C ALA A 232 3.90 -4.54 -8.95
N ILE A 233 4.76 -5.27 -8.23
CA ILE A 233 6.21 -5.32 -8.49
C ILE A 233 6.50 -5.88 -9.89
N ARG A 234 5.81 -6.94 -10.30
CA ARG A 234 5.93 -7.48 -11.66
C ARG A 234 5.57 -6.40 -12.69
N ASN A 235 4.41 -5.78 -12.56
CA ASN A 235 3.97 -4.78 -13.54
C ASN A 235 4.87 -3.52 -13.53
N LEU A 236 5.46 -3.14 -12.40
CA LEU A 236 6.44 -2.06 -12.31
C LEU A 236 7.76 -2.38 -13.01
N THR A 237 8.12 -3.66 -13.16
CA THR A 237 9.44 -4.10 -13.65
C THR A 237 9.40 -4.73 -15.03
N VAL A 238 8.24 -5.21 -15.50
CA VAL A 238 8.08 -5.72 -16.86
C VAL A 238 8.41 -4.61 -17.87
N GLY A 239 9.36 -4.89 -18.76
CA GLY A 239 9.86 -3.93 -19.77
C GLY A 239 10.73 -2.79 -19.21
N ASN A 240 10.70 -2.50 -17.92
CA ASN A 240 11.35 -1.32 -17.33
C ASN A 240 12.72 -1.63 -16.71
N ARG A 241 13.80 -1.28 -17.43
CA ARG A 241 15.18 -1.54 -16.98
C ARG A 241 15.54 -0.76 -15.70
N LYS A 242 15.16 0.52 -15.61
CA LYS A 242 15.46 1.37 -14.44
C LYS A 242 14.87 0.77 -13.17
N ASN A 243 13.61 0.33 -13.22
CA ASN A 243 12.94 -0.29 -12.06
C ASN A 243 13.58 -1.64 -11.69
N LYS A 244 14.02 -2.44 -12.67
CA LYS A 244 14.81 -3.66 -12.39
C LYS A 244 16.14 -3.33 -11.72
N GLU A 245 16.83 -2.27 -12.13
CA GLU A 245 18.09 -1.82 -11.52
C GLU A 245 17.87 -1.36 -10.07
N ILE A 246 16.74 -0.72 -9.74
CA ILE A 246 16.38 -0.40 -8.34
C ILE A 246 16.30 -1.69 -7.50
N LEU A 247 15.62 -2.74 -7.99
CA LEU A 247 15.57 -4.04 -7.29
C LEU A 247 16.96 -4.66 -7.08
N LEU A 248 17.85 -4.49 -8.06
CA LEU A 248 19.22 -4.98 -7.97
C LEU A 248 20.13 -4.13 -7.08
N ASN A 249 19.81 -2.87 -6.86
CA ASN A 249 20.64 -2.00 -6.03
C ASN A 249 20.13 -1.93 -4.59
N LEU A 250 19.07 -2.69 -4.26
CA LEU A 250 18.68 -2.91 -2.88
C LEU A 250 19.81 -3.62 -2.13
N ASN A 251 20.48 -2.87 -1.26
CA ASN A 251 21.48 -3.40 -0.35
C ASN A 251 20.85 -4.47 0.54
N ASP A 252 21.54 -5.60 0.69
CA ASP A 252 21.30 -6.58 1.74
C ASP A 252 21.66 -5.92 3.09
N GLY A 253 20.77 -5.05 3.59
CA GLY A 253 20.83 -4.63 4.97
C GLY A 253 20.82 -5.86 5.90
N PRO A 254 21.25 -5.70 7.17
CA PRO A 254 21.45 -6.81 8.13
C PRO A 254 20.20 -7.67 8.41
N SER A 255 19.07 -7.33 7.83
CA SER A 255 17.75 -7.93 8.01
C SER A 255 17.41 -9.10 7.10
N LYS A 256 18.21 -9.43 6.05
CA LYS A 256 17.97 -10.60 5.16
C LYS A 256 16.48 -10.86 4.85
N ILE A 257 15.70 -9.80 4.60
CA ILE A 257 14.23 -9.87 4.58
C ILE A 257 13.73 -10.73 3.42
N ILE A 258 14.48 -10.74 2.32
CA ILE A 258 14.08 -11.33 1.06
C ILE A 258 15.26 -12.15 0.56
N ASN A 259 15.02 -13.43 0.23
CA ASN A 259 15.96 -14.15 -0.61
C ASN A 259 15.90 -13.49 -2.00
N ARG A 260 16.78 -12.52 -2.21
CA ARG A 260 16.79 -11.62 -3.37
C ARG A 260 16.87 -12.39 -4.68
N GLU A 261 17.68 -13.45 -4.71
CA GLU A 261 17.79 -14.35 -5.86
C GLU A 261 16.47 -15.09 -6.13
N LYS A 262 15.81 -15.59 -5.08
CA LYS A 262 14.48 -16.22 -5.19
C LYS A 262 13.42 -15.22 -5.69
N LEU A 263 13.39 -14.00 -5.16
CA LEU A 263 12.45 -12.98 -5.60
C LEU A 263 12.69 -12.60 -7.07
N LEU A 264 13.94 -12.36 -7.47
CA LEU A 264 14.29 -12.01 -8.85
C LEU A 264 13.90 -13.15 -9.81
N ASN A 265 14.10 -14.41 -9.41
CA ASN A 265 13.62 -15.57 -10.16
C ASN A 265 12.07 -15.64 -10.25
N GLU A 266 11.35 -15.40 -9.15
CA GLU A 266 9.87 -15.37 -9.12
C GLU A 266 9.28 -14.20 -9.93
N LEU A 267 10.06 -13.14 -10.14
CA LEU A 267 9.73 -12.00 -10.99
C LEU A 267 10.15 -12.20 -12.45
N GLY A 268 10.78 -13.32 -12.79
CA GLY A 268 11.28 -13.60 -14.14
C GLY A 268 12.45 -12.71 -14.57
N VAL A 269 13.14 -12.07 -13.60
CA VAL A 269 14.32 -11.24 -13.85
C VAL A 269 15.52 -12.16 -13.92
N LYS A 270 16.07 -12.35 -15.13
CA LYS A 270 17.31 -13.10 -15.31
C LYS A 270 18.48 -12.32 -14.70
N VAL A 271 19.19 -12.96 -13.80
CA VAL A 271 20.39 -12.39 -13.17
C VAL A 271 21.58 -13.34 -13.29
N THR A 272 22.76 -12.77 -13.48
CA THR A 272 24.04 -13.47 -13.37
C THR A 272 24.72 -13.07 -12.07
N ARG A 273 25.28 -14.06 -11.37
CA ARG A 273 26.09 -13.82 -10.18
C ARG A 273 27.55 -13.72 -10.60
N ASP A 274 28.21 -12.64 -10.20
CA ASP A 274 29.65 -12.47 -10.38
C ASP A 274 30.38 -13.40 -9.40
N ASP A 275 31.14 -14.37 -9.92
CA ASP A 275 31.80 -15.41 -9.12
C ASP A 275 32.87 -14.86 -8.17
N VAL A 276 33.37 -13.65 -8.40
CA VAL A 276 34.45 -13.03 -7.62
C VAL A 276 33.88 -12.11 -6.54
N THR A 277 32.86 -11.34 -6.86
CA THR A 277 32.29 -10.31 -5.96
C THR A 277 31.00 -10.74 -5.28
N GLY A 278 30.37 -11.81 -5.77
CA GLY A 278 29.06 -12.26 -5.32
C GLY A 278 27.89 -11.35 -5.71
N VAL A 279 28.16 -10.28 -6.46
CA VAL A 279 27.18 -9.26 -6.88
C VAL A 279 26.29 -9.82 -7.99
N LEU A 280 24.98 -9.59 -7.88
CA LEU A 280 24.00 -9.94 -8.92
C LEU A 280 23.93 -8.82 -9.97
N ARG A 281 24.03 -9.18 -11.26
CA ARG A 281 23.85 -8.30 -12.41
C ARG A 281 22.67 -8.77 -13.25
N LEU A 282 22.02 -7.88 -14.01
CA LEU A 282 21.04 -8.31 -15.01
C LEU A 282 21.73 -9.17 -16.07
N ALA A 283 21.15 -10.31 -16.39
CA ALA A 283 21.54 -11.07 -17.58
C ALA A 283 20.95 -10.37 -18.81
N GLU A 284 21.74 -10.28 -19.88
CA GLU A 284 21.26 -9.83 -21.20
C GLU A 284 20.20 -10.77 -21.79
#